data_AF-A0A843L1T8-F1
#
_entry.id   AF-A0A843L1T8-F1
#
_cell.length_a   1.000
_cell.length_b   1.000
_cell.length_c   1.000
_cell.angle_alpha   90.00
_cell.angle_beta   90.00
_cell.angle_gamma   90.00
#
_symmetry.space_group_name_H-M   'P 1'
#
loop_
_entity.id
_entity.type
_entity.pdbx_description
1 polymer ?
#
loop_
_entity_poly.entity_id
_entity_poly.type
_entity_poly.pdbx_seq_one_letter_code
_entity_poly.pdbx_strand_id
1 'polypeptide(L)'
;MQEIASLRANPFFRQLRLLLFSPDRFFAERSTRPVDLKIPSLIVCGLFLVEIVGNYDTIIAYARTLELGDPSAHPIVYVGLAATALSPFLAWVSYSAVFHGVSYLYKGRGTFLRTLASVGYGCVPLIIGGLLYLVLFQFASLPVQDYFVPARVAAHATAVALVDAGVAIFVLLWCGFLWTAGMRHARSLSTRQALVTVFVPVGLTIGAKTVLLLWKLVSARVYTGVL
;
A
#
# COMPACT_ATOMS: atom_id res chain seq x y z
N MET A 1 14.57 8.12 30.24
CA MET A 1 14.08 6.76 30.62
C MET A 1 12.60 6.69 31.00
N GLN A 2 12.00 7.73 31.62
CA GLN A 2 10.56 7.74 31.96
C GLN A 2 9.60 7.72 30.75
N GLU A 3 9.98 8.34 29.63
CA GLU A 3 9.16 8.40 28.40
C GLU A 3 9.01 7.03 27.69
N ILE A 4 10.04 6.17 27.77
CA ILE A 4 9.99 4.80 27.26
C ILE A 4 9.11 3.91 28.18
N ALA A 5 8.99 4.26 29.47
CA ALA A 5 8.14 3.55 30.42
C ALA A 5 6.66 3.89 30.22
N SER A 6 6.31 5.14 29.88
CA SER A 6 4.92 5.56 29.61
C SER A 6 4.37 4.98 28.28
N LEU A 7 5.21 4.85 27.25
CA LEU A 7 4.85 4.14 26.00
C LEU A 7 4.49 2.66 26.25
N ARG A 8 5.05 2.05 27.30
CA ARG A 8 4.75 0.66 27.70
C ARG A 8 3.39 0.51 28.38
N ALA A 9 2.85 1.59 28.97
CA ALA A 9 1.55 1.63 29.64
C ALA A 9 0.39 2.00 28.69
N ASN A 10 0.67 2.57 27.52
CA ASN A 10 -0.37 3.00 26.60
C ASN A 10 -0.94 1.80 25.80
N PRO A 11 -2.25 1.53 25.89
CA PRO A 11 -2.88 0.38 25.23
C PRO A 11 -2.72 0.42 23.70
N PHE A 12 -2.63 1.60 23.09
CA PHE A 12 -2.44 1.76 21.65
C PHE A 12 -1.09 1.21 21.18
N PHE A 13 0.02 1.68 21.76
CA PHE A 13 1.37 1.26 21.36
C PHE A 13 1.60 -0.23 21.61
N ARG A 14 1.01 -0.78 22.68
CA ARG A 14 1.02 -2.22 22.93
C ARG A 14 0.33 -2.99 21.80
N GLN A 15 -0.86 -2.57 21.39
CA GLN A 15 -1.63 -3.20 20.31
C GLN A 15 -0.90 -3.08 18.97
N LEU A 16 -0.33 -1.91 18.66
CA LEU A 16 0.46 -1.69 17.44
C LEU A 16 1.69 -2.60 17.40
N ARG A 17 2.45 -2.68 18.50
CA ARG A 17 3.61 -3.58 18.61
C ARG A 17 3.20 -5.05 18.43
N LEU A 18 2.08 -5.47 19.03
CA LEU A 18 1.55 -6.81 18.86
C LEU A 18 1.17 -7.08 17.41
N LEU A 19 0.49 -6.15 16.75
CA LEU A 19 0.14 -6.27 15.33
C LEU A 19 1.37 -6.42 14.44
N LEU A 20 2.40 -5.59 14.64
CA LEU A 20 3.57 -5.56 13.77
C LEU A 20 4.54 -6.75 13.97
N PHE A 21 4.72 -7.19 15.22
CA PHE A 21 5.76 -8.17 15.58
C PHE A 21 5.22 -9.49 16.14
N SER A 22 3.93 -9.55 16.47
CA SER A 22 3.27 -10.77 16.95
C SER A 22 1.85 -10.88 16.39
N PRO A 23 1.68 -10.78 15.05
CA PRO A 23 0.36 -10.62 14.44
C PRO A 23 -0.58 -11.79 14.76
N ASP A 24 -0.06 -13.01 14.88
CA ASP A 24 -0.87 -14.18 15.23
C ASP A 24 -1.56 -14.02 16.59
N ARG A 25 -0.85 -13.49 17.60
CA ARG A 25 -1.44 -13.20 18.93
C ARG A 25 -2.47 -12.07 18.84
N PHE A 26 -2.14 -11.01 18.10
CA PHE A 26 -3.04 -9.88 17.89
C PHE A 26 -4.38 -10.34 17.27
N PHE A 27 -4.32 -11.13 16.19
CA PHE A 27 -5.51 -11.60 15.50
C PHE A 27 -6.26 -12.69 16.27
N ALA A 28 -5.57 -13.54 17.03
CA ALA A 28 -6.21 -14.49 17.94
C ALA A 28 -7.07 -13.79 19.00
N GLU A 29 -6.55 -12.75 19.68
CA GLU A 29 -7.31 -11.95 20.66
C GLU A 29 -8.51 -11.23 20.04
N ARG A 30 -8.40 -10.81 18.77
CA ARG A 30 -9.48 -10.14 18.05
C ARG A 30 -10.54 -11.12 17.53
N SER A 31 -10.16 -12.37 17.28
CA SER A 31 -11.06 -13.40 16.75
C SER A 31 -12.23 -13.71 17.69
N THR A 32 -12.03 -13.58 19.00
CA THR A 32 -13.08 -13.86 20.02
C THR A 32 -14.05 -12.70 20.21
N ARG A 33 -13.74 -11.52 19.66
CA ARG A 33 -14.55 -10.30 19.80
C ARG A 33 -15.54 -10.17 18.63
N PRO A 34 -16.61 -9.38 18.80
CA PRO A 34 -17.44 -8.96 17.68
C PRO A 34 -16.61 -8.20 16.64
N VAL A 35 -17.01 -8.28 15.38
CA VAL A 35 -16.32 -7.60 14.30
C VAL A 35 -16.49 -6.09 14.48
N ASP A 36 -15.38 -5.36 14.51
CA ASP A 36 -15.34 -3.91 14.56
C ASP A 36 -14.46 -3.38 13.43
N LEU A 37 -15.03 -2.49 12.61
CA LEU A 37 -14.37 -1.86 11.48
C LEU A 37 -13.82 -0.47 11.80
N LYS A 38 -14.12 0.11 12.97
CA LYS A 38 -13.68 1.48 13.30
C LYS A 38 -12.18 1.66 13.14
N ILE A 39 -11.38 0.83 13.80
CA ILE A 39 -9.91 0.93 13.73
C ILE A 39 -9.38 0.56 12.32
N PRO A 40 -9.79 -0.56 11.69
CA PRO A 40 -9.43 -0.85 10.30
C PRO A 40 -9.71 0.30 9.32
N SER A 41 -10.90 0.90 9.39
CA SER A 41 -11.28 2.04 8.55
C SER A 41 -10.40 3.26 8.83
N LEU A 42 -10.10 3.57 10.09
CA LEU A 42 -9.21 4.68 10.44
C LEU A 42 -7.78 4.48 9.90
N ILE A 43 -7.28 3.25 9.88
CA ILE A 43 -5.99 2.92 9.25
C ILE A 43 -6.03 3.24 7.76
N VAL A 44 -7.08 2.81 7.05
CA VAL A 44 -7.21 3.06 5.61
C VAL A 44 -7.45 4.55 5.32
N CYS A 45 -8.17 5.28 6.17
CA CYS A 45 -8.26 6.73 6.10
C CYS A 45 -6.90 7.41 6.32
N GLY A 46 -6.07 6.89 7.22
CA GLY A 46 -4.69 7.36 7.39
C GLY A 46 -3.86 7.14 6.13
N LEU A 47 -3.99 5.98 5.50
CA LEU A 47 -3.34 5.69 4.23
C LEU A 47 -3.81 6.63 3.10
N PHE A 48 -5.10 6.94 3.04
CA PHE A 48 -5.64 7.95 2.14
C PHE A 48 -4.95 9.32 2.27
N LEU A 49 -4.73 9.79 3.49
CA LEU A 49 -4.01 11.05 3.71
C LEU A 49 -2.55 10.98 3.26
N VAL A 50 -1.87 9.86 3.54
CA VAL A 50 -0.48 9.64 3.08
C VAL A 50 -0.41 9.63 1.55
N GLU A 51 -1.35 8.97 0.89
CA GLU A 51 -1.41 8.88 -0.58
C GLU A 51 -1.73 10.22 -1.24
N ILE A 52 -2.59 11.07 -0.65
CA ILE A 52 -2.80 12.44 -1.15
C ILE A 52 -1.47 13.21 -1.18
N VAL A 53 -0.71 13.16 -0.08
CA VAL A 53 0.57 13.85 0.03
C VAL A 53 1.60 13.22 -0.93
N GLY A 54 1.66 11.89 -0.98
CA GLY A 54 2.57 11.14 -1.86
C GLY A 54 2.32 11.35 -3.35
N ASN A 55 1.07 11.61 -3.75
CA ASN A 55 0.69 11.84 -5.13
C ASN A 55 0.47 13.33 -5.47
N TYR A 56 1.00 14.25 -4.65
CA TYR A 56 0.81 15.69 -4.83
C TYR A 56 1.11 16.16 -6.26
N ASP A 57 2.27 15.79 -6.81
CA ASP A 57 2.68 16.20 -8.16
C ASP A 57 1.72 15.69 -9.25
N THR A 58 1.22 14.47 -9.09
CA THR A 58 0.25 13.88 -10.02
C THR A 58 -1.10 14.60 -9.93
N ILE A 59 -1.55 14.94 -8.71
CA ILE A 59 -2.78 15.70 -8.49
C ILE A 59 -2.67 17.09 -9.13
N ILE A 60 -1.54 17.79 -8.96
CA ILE A 60 -1.30 19.09 -9.58
C ILE A 60 -1.23 18.98 -11.11
N ALA A 61 -0.61 17.94 -11.66
CA ALA A 61 -0.59 17.71 -13.10
C ALA A 61 -2.01 17.52 -13.67
N TYR A 62 -2.88 16.78 -12.97
CA TYR A 62 -4.29 16.67 -13.35
C TYR A 62 -5.02 18.00 -13.24
N ALA A 63 -4.82 18.78 -12.17
CA ALA A 63 -5.44 20.09 -12.00
C ALA A 63 -5.06 21.04 -13.14
N ARG A 64 -3.78 21.11 -13.51
CA ARG A 64 -3.31 21.90 -14.67
C ARG A 64 -3.94 21.45 -15.98
N THR A 65 -4.18 20.14 -16.13
CA THR A 65 -4.85 19.59 -17.31
C THR A 65 -6.32 20.03 -17.38
N LEU A 66 -7.00 20.18 -16.24
CA LEU A 66 -8.36 20.73 -16.18
C LEU A 66 -8.41 22.24 -16.44
N GLU A 67 -7.36 22.98 -16.06
CA GLU A 67 -7.29 24.43 -16.27
C GLU A 67 -6.93 24.82 -17.71
N LEU A 68 -5.99 24.07 -18.32
CA LEU A 68 -5.36 24.44 -19.59
C LEU A 68 -5.72 23.51 -20.75
N GLY A 69 -6.32 22.34 -20.46
CA GLY A 69 -6.64 21.32 -21.44
C GLY A 69 -7.97 21.54 -22.15
N ASP A 70 -8.22 20.70 -23.15
CA ASP A 70 -9.51 20.64 -23.83
C ASP A 70 -10.61 20.18 -22.83
N PRO A 71 -11.73 20.91 -22.68
CA PRO A 71 -12.86 20.50 -21.87
C PRO A 71 -13.39 19.09 -22.17
N SER A 72 -13.19 18.58 -23.39
CA SER A 72 -13.54 17.20 -23.76
C SER A 72 -12.82 16.13 -22.92
N ALA A 73 -11.63 16.45 -22.38
CA ALA A 73 -10.83 15.55 -21.55
C ALA A 73 -11.25 15.54 -20.06
N HIS A 74 -12.05 16.51 -19.61
CA HIS A 74 -12.43 16.67 -18.21
C HIS A 74 -13.02 15.41 -17.57
N PRO A 75 -13.95 14.66 -18.21
CA PRO A 75 -14.51 13.46 -17.59
C PRO A 75 -13.46 12.41 -17.26
N ILE A 76 -12.50 12.19 -18.15
CA ILE A 76 -11.41 11.22 -17.94
C ILE A 76 -10.51 11.66 -16.80
N VAL A 77 -10.18 12.96 -16.73
CA VAL A 77 -9.35 13.52 -15.67
C VAL A 77 -10.03 13.40 -14.31
N TYR A 78 -11.33 13.69 -14.20
CA TYR A 78 -12.07 13.53 -12.95
C TYR A 78 -12.13 12.07 -12.49
N VAL A 79 -12.34 11.13 -13.42
CA VAL A 79 -12.31 9.69 -13.11
C VAL A 79 -10.91 9.28 -12.64
N GLY A 80 -9.85 9.75 -13.29
CA GLY A 80 -8.47 9.51 -12.88
C GLY A 80 -8.18 10.04 -11.47
N LEU A 81 -8.57 11.28 -11.19
CA LEU A 81 -8.38 11.89 -9.87
C LEU A 81 -9.16 11.15 -8.78
N ALA A 82 -10.41 10.79 -9.04
CA ALA A 82 -11.23 10.01 -8.11
C ALA A 82 -10.63 8.61 -7.88
N ALA A 83 -10.15 7.94 -8.93
CA ALA A 83 -9.52 6.63 -8.82
C ALA A 83 -8.21 6.70 -8.01
N THR A 84 -7.38 7.71 -8.23
CA THR A 84 -6.15 7.94 -7.44
C THR A 84 -6.49 8.22 -5.98
N ALA A 85 -7.41 9.14 -5.71
CA ALA A 85 -7.81 9.50 -4.36
C ALA A 85 -8.44 8.31 -3.60
N LEU A 86 -9.32 7.54 -4.23
CA LEU A 86 -10.01 6.42 -3.59
C LEU A 86 -9.23 5.11 -3.62
N SER A 87 -8.06 5.09 -4.24
CA SER A 87 -7.26 3.87 -4.42
C SER A 87 -7.00 3.09 -3.13
N PRO A 88 -6.79 3.68 -1.93
CA PRO A 88 -6.58 2.90 -0.71
C PRO A 88 -7.81 2.13 -0.26
N PHE A 89 -8.99 2.73 -0.42
CA PHE A 89 -10.27 2.09 -0.11
C PHE A 89 -10.58 0.98 -1.10
N LEU A 90 -10.35 1.24 -2.39
CA LEU A 90 -10.53 0.25 -3.44
C LEU A 90 -9.58 -0.94 -3.25
N ALA A 91 -8.31 -0.70 -2.94
CA ALA A 91 -7.34 -1.74 -2.66
C ALA A 91 -7.72 -2.55 -1.43
N TRP A 92 -8.14 -1.89 -0.34
CA TRP A 92 -8.56 -2.57 0.88
C TRP A 92 -9.75 -3.52 0.64
N VAL A 93 -10.78 -3.06 -0.05
CA VAL A 93 -11.95 -3.87 -0.40
C VAL A 93 -11.56 -4.99 -1.38
N SER A 94 -10.73 -4.69 -2.37
CA SER A 94 -10.30 -5.65 -3.40
C SER A 94 -9.47 -6.79 -2.80
N TYR A 95 -8.45 -6.50 -1.99
CA TYR A 95 -7.69 -7.54 -1.29
C TYR A 95 -8.58 -8.36 -0.37
N SER A 96 -9.51 -7.72 0.33
CA SER A 96 -10.47 -8.42 1.19
C SER A 96 -11.34 -9.37 0.38
N ALA A 97 -11.87 -8.93 -0.77
CA ALA A 97 -12.70 -9.73 -1.65
C ALA A 97 -11.92 -10.92 -2.22
N VAL A 98 -10.70 -10.68 -2.72
CA VAL A 98 -9.84 -11.72 -3.27
C VAL A 98 -9.46 -12.74 -2.20
N PHE A 99 -8.97 -12.31 -1.04
CA PHE A 99 -8.60 -13.24 0.04
C PHE A 99 -9.82 -14.02 0.55
N HIS A 100 -10.97 -13.36 0.68
CA HIS A 100 -12.20 -14.03 1.08
C HIS A 100 -12.63 -15.07 0.03
N GLY A 101 -12.60 -14.71 -1.25
CA GLY A 101 -12.91 -15.58 -2.38
C GLY A 101 -11.99 -16.80 -2.44
N VAL A 102 -10.67 -16.58 -2.47
CA VAL A 102 -9.66 -17.65 -2.53
C VAL A 102 -9.76 -18.59 -1.32
N SER A 103 -10.08 -18.06 -0.13
CA SER A 103 -10.23 -18.90 1.07
C SER A 103 -11.32 -19.97 0.96
N TYR A 104 -12.31 -19.82 0.07
CA TYR A 104 -13.34 -20.85 -0.15
C TYR A 104 -12.77 -22.13 -0.75
N LEU A 105 -11.68 -22.07 -1.53
CA LEU A 105 -10.96 -23.25 -2.03
C LEU A 105 -10.43 -24.12 -0.89
N TYR A 106 -10.23 -23.53 0.29
CA TYR A 106 -9.76 -24.19 1.51
C TYR A 106 -10.85 -24.38 2.56
N LYS A 107 -12.13 -24.24 2.19
CA LYS A 107 -13.29 -24.35 3.09
C LYS A 107 -13.26 -23.34 4.25
N GLY A 108 -12.70 -22.14 4.01
CA GLY A 108 -12.66 -21.07 5.01
C GLY A 108 -14.05 -20.69 5.54
N ARG A 109 -14.14 -20.37 6.82
CA ARG A 109 -15.40 -20.05 7.55
C ARG A 109 -15.36 -18.64 8.12
N GLY A 110 -16.52 -18.01 8.34
CA GLY A 110 -16.61 -16.66 8.90
C GLY A 110 -17.10 -15.63 7.90
N THR A 111 -17.29 -14.39 8.33
CA THR A 111 -17.95 -13.36 7.52
C THR A 111 -16.95 -12.54 6.70
N PHE A 112 -17.41 -11.97 5.59
CA PHE A 112 -16.63 -11.03 4.80
C PHE A 112 -16.14 -9.83 5.63
N LEU A 113 -16.99 -9.29 6.52
CA LEU A 113 -16.62 -8.19 7.41
C LEU A 113 -15.42 -8.51 8.31
N ARG A 114 -15.26 -9.77 8.72
CA ARG A 114 -14.10 -10.20 9.52
C ARG A 114 -12.83 -10.27 8.69
N THR A 115 -12.93 -10.68 7.43
CA THR A 115 -11.83 -10.55 6.46
C THR A 115 -11.48 -9.09 6.22
N LEU A 116 -12.47 -8.24 5.94
CA LEU A 116 -12.31 -6.81 5.71
C LEU A 116 -11.58 -6.13 6.89
N ALA A 117 -12.02 -6.39 8.12
CA ALA A 117 -11.34 -5.90 9.32
C ALA A 117 -9.87 -6.35 9.39
N SER A 118 -9.62 -7.63 9.12
CA SER A 118 -8.28 -8.23 9.22
C SER A 118 -7.32 -7.69 8.16
N VAL A 119 -7.80 -7.48 6.93
CA VAL A 119 -7.03 -6.83 5.87
C VAL A 119 -6.72 -5.39 6.23
N GLY A 120 -7.69 -4.65 6.80
CA GLY A 120 -7.48 -3.25 7.18
C GLY A 120 -6.43 -3.08 8.28
N TYR A 121 -6.37 -3.98 9.26
CA TYR A 121 -5.25 -4.01 10.20
C TYR A 121 -3.91 -4.30 9.51
N GLY A 122 -3.88 -5.21 8.54
CA GLY A 122 -2.66 -5.50 7.79
C GLY A 122 -2.23 -4.40 6.81
N CYS A 123 -3.00 -3.32 6.64
CA CYS A 123 -2.61 -2.14 5.88
C CYS A 123 -1.68 -1.19 6.66
N VAL A 124 -1.45 -1.39 7.96
CA VAL A 124 -0.57 -0.51 8.76
C VAL A 124 0.84 -0.34 8.16
N PRO A 125 1.51 -1.38 7.64
CA PRO A 125 2.81 -1.21 6.99
C PRO A 125 2.77 -0.26 5.79
N LEU A 126 1.64 -0.10 5.09
CA LEU A 126 1.49 0.84 3.97
C LEU A 126 1.65 2.29 4.43
N ILE A 127 1.14 2.65 5.61
CA ILE A 127 1.34 3.98 6.19
C ILE A 127 2.82 4.21 6.47
N ILE A 128 3.48 3.24 7.11
CA ILE A 128 4.91 3.31 7.44
C ILE A 128 5.73 3.43 6.16
N GLY A 129 5.39 2.64 5.14
CA GLY A 129 6.03 2.65 3.82
C GLY A 129 5.87 3.96 3.08
N GLY A 130 4.65 4.51 3.04
CA GLY A 130 4.39 5.80 2.39
C GLY A 130 5.11 6.95 3.08
N LEU A 131 5.15 6.97 4.42
CA LEU A 131 5.94 7.96 5.16
C LEU A 131 7.44 7.80 4.91
N LEU A 132 7.95 6.56 4.87
CA LEU A 132 9.35 6.28 4.52
C LEU A 132 9.66 6.76 3.11
N TYR A 133 8.79 6.49 2.14
CA TYR A 133 8.95 6.95 0.77
C TYR A 133 8.99 8.48 0.69
N LEU A 134 8.09 9.19 1.36
CA LEU A 134 8.09 10.65 1.43
C LEU A 134 9.41 11.21 1.97
N VAL A 135 9.97 10.59 3.01
CA VAL A 135 11.27 10.97 3.57
C VAL A 135 12.40 10.69 2.57
N LEU A 136 12.44 9.50 1.96
CA LEU A 136 13.45 9.15 0.96
C LEU A 136 13.40 10.05 -0.27
N PHE A 137 12.20 10.48 -0.66
CA PHE A 137 11.99 11.40 -1.78
C PHE A 137 12.67 12.76 -1.55
N GLN A 138 12.72 13.26 -0.31
CA GLN A 138 13.45 14.50 0.01
C GLN A 138 14.96 14.38 -0.26
N PHE A 139 15.53 13.19 -0.12
CA PHE A 139 16.95 12.95 -0.42
C PHE A 139 17.20 12.67 -1.90
N ALA A 140 16.16 12.32 -2.66
CA ALA A 140 16.25 12.07 -4.08
C ALA A 140 16.04 13.35 -4.92
N SER A 141 15.62 14.48 -4.33
CA SER A 141 15.20 15.68 -5.06
C SER A 141 16.25 16.19 -6.06
N LEU A 142 15.81 16.47 -7.29
CA LEU A 142 16.67 16.99 -8.35
C LEU A 142 16.94 18.50 -8.12
N PRO A 143 18.19 18.98 -8.17
CA PRO A 143 18.47 20.42 -8.13
C PRO A 143 17.78 21.16 -9.29
N VAL A 144 17.24 22.35 -9.04
CA VAL A 144 16.52 23.15 -10.06
C VAL A 144 17.33 23.34 -11.35
N GLN A 145 18.64 23.53 -11.22
CA GLN A 145 19.59 23.69 -12.33
C GLN A 145 19.61 22.47 -13.27
N ASP A 146 19.34 21.28 -12.74
CA ASP A 146 19.45 20.00 -13.46
C ASP A 146 18.15 19.62 -14.19
N TYR A 147 17.03 20.32 -13.96
CA TYR A 147 15.75 20.05 -14.64
C TYR A 147 15.80 20.27 -16.15
N PHE A 148 16.73 21.09 -16.62
CA PHE A 148 16.88 21.40 -18.04
C PHE A 148 17.86 20.47 -18.76
N VAL A 149 18.46 19.51 -18.05
CA VAL A 149 19.39 18.52 -18.62
C VAL A 149 18.66 17.17 -18.76
N PRO A 150 18.25 16.77 -19.98
CA PRO A 150 17.42 15.57 -20.17
C PRO A 150 17.99 14.29 -19.55
N ALA A 151 19.30 14.09 -19.65
CA ALA A 151 19.98 12.94 -19.07
C ALA A 151 19.87 12.89 -17.53
N ARG A 152 19.92 14.04 -16.86
CA ARG A 152 19.81 14.11 -15.39
C ARG A 152 18.39 13.88 -14.93
N VAL A 153 17.40 14.43 -15.64
CA VAL A 153 15.98 14.16 -15.39
C VAL A 153 15.67 12.68 -15.56
N ALA A 154 16.15 12.04 -16.62
CA ALA A 154 15.96 10.61 -16.85
C ALA A 154 16.61 9.73 -15.76
N ALA A 155 17.84 10.08 -15.34
CA ALA A 155 18.53 9.39 -14.26
C ALA A 155 17.79 9.54 -12.91
N HIS A 156 17.31 10.74 -12.59
CA HIS A 156 16.53 11.01 -11.39
C HIS A 156 15.20 10.25 -11.40
N ALA A 157 14.44 10.30 -12.50
CA ALA A 157 13.19 9.56 -12.64
C ALA A 157 13.39 8.04 -12.48
N THR A 158 14.50 7.52 -13.00
CA THR A 158 14.90 6.11 -12.82
C THR A 158 15.18 5.79 -11.36
N ALA A 159 15.95 6.63 -10.66
CA ALA A 159 16.26 6.45 -9.25
C ALA A 159 14.98 6.47 -8.38
N VAL A 160 14.10 7.45 -8.60
CA VAL A 160 12.80 7.55 -7.89
C VAL A 160 11.96 6.29 -8.13
N ALA A 161 11.86 5.82 -9.37
CA ALA A 161 11.09 4.61 -9.69
C ALA A 161 11.66 3.34 -9.01
N LEU A 162 12.99 3.22 -8.91
CA LEU A 162 13.63 2.11 -8.21
C LEU A 162 13.40 2.17 -6.69
N VAL A 163 13.49 3.36 -6.09
CA VAL A 163 13.21 3.57 -4.66
C VAL A 163 11.74 3.26 -4.36
N ASP A 164 10.80 3.79 -5.13
CA ASP A 164 9.37 3.50 -5.00
C ASP A 164 9.10 1.99 -5.06
N ALA A 165 9.62 1.31 -6.09
CA ALA A 165 9.45 -0.13 -6.23
C ALA A 165 10.06 -0.92 -5.06
N GLY A 166 11.26 -0.56 -4.61
CA GLY A 166 11.93 -1.20 -3.49
C GLY A 166 11.13 -1.09 -2.19
N VAL A 167 10.65 0.12 -1.88
CA VAL A 167 9.79 0.38 -0.71
C VAL A 167 8.48 -0.39 -0.85
N ALA A 168 7.80 -0.29 -2.00
CA ALA A 168 6.51 -0.95 -2.23
C ALA A 168 6.60 -2.47 -2.08
N ILE A 169 7.64 -3.12 -2.63
CA ILE A 169 7.82 -4.57 -2.52
C ILE A 169 8.05 -4.97 -1.07
N PHE A 170 8.96 -4.30 -0.36
CA PHE A 170 9.24 -4.57 1.05
C PHE A 170 7.97 -4.46 1.90
N VAL A 171 7.22 -3.38 1.70
CA VAL A 171 5.99 -3.10 2.44
C VAL A 171 4.89 -4.11 2.12
N LEU A 172 4.71 -4.49 0.85
CA LEU A 172 3.71 -5.50 0.46
C LEU A 172 4.02 -6.89 1.04
N LEU A 173 5.30 -7.27 1.12
CA LEU A 173 5.71 -8.50 1.80
C LEU A 173 5.37 -8.44 3.30
N TRP A 174 5.59 -7.27 3.92
CA TRP A 174 5.21 -7.06 5.31
C TRP A 174 3.69 -7.14 5.50
N CYS A 175 2.90 -6.49 4.64
CA CYS A 175 1.45 -6.63 4.62
C CYS A 175 1.03 -8.09 4.46
N GLY A 176 1.65 -8.83 3.53
CA GLY A 176 1.39 -10.26 3.33
C GLY A 176 1.64 -11.11 4.59
N PHE A 177 2.68 -10.80 5.35
CA PHE A 177 2.95 -11.43 6.64
C PHE A 177 1.82 -11.16 7.65
N LEU A 178 1.35 -9.90 7.77
CA LEU A 178 0.25 -9.54 8.67
C LEU A 178 -1.08 -10.16 8.23
N TRP A 179 -1.39 -10.05 6.93
CA TRP A 179 -2.61 -10.61 6.34
C TRP A 179 -2.66 -12.13 6.46
N THR A 180 -1.53 -12.83 6.40
CA THR A 180 -1.50 -14.29 6.62
C THR A 180 -2.01 -14.65 8.01
N ALA A 181 -1.52 -13.98 9.04
CA ALA A 181 -2.03 -14.16 10.40
C ALA A 181 -3.51 -13.73 10.51
N GLY A 182 -3.89 -12.61 9.89
CA GLY A 182 -5.27 -12.14 9.85
C GLY A 182 -6.22 -13.17 9.23
N MET A 183 -5.87 -13.71 8.07
CA MET A 183 -6.68 -14.69 7.34
C MET A 183 -6.78 -16.04 8.05
N ARG A 184 -5.72 -16.46 8.75
CA ARG A 184 -5.75 -17.66 9.60
C ARG A 184 -6.91 -17.60 10.59
N HIS A 185 -7.06 -16.47 11.29
CA HIS A 185 -8.07 -16.29 12.33
C HIS A 185 -9.42 -15.81 11.78
N ALA A 186 -9.43 -14.97 10.75
CA ALA A 186 -10.66 -14.46 10.14
C ALA A 186 -11.43 -15.52 9.36
N ARG A 187 -10.70 -16.48 8.78
CA ARG A 187 -11.26 -17.53 7.92
C ARG A 187 -11.09 -18.95 8.47
N SER A 188 -10.58 -19.09 9.69
CA SER A 188 -10.31 -20.37 10.35
C SER A 188 -9.46 -21.31 9.49
N LEU A 189 -8.46 -20.76 8.81
CA LEU A 189 -7.55 -21.50 7.92
C LEU A 189 -6.37 -22.06 8.71
N SER A 190 -5.76 -23.15 8.23
CA SER A 190 -4.41 -23.52 8.68
C SER A 190 -3.38 -22.48 8.22
N THR A 191 -2.23 -22.42 8.90
CA THR A 191 -1.15 -21.48 8.54
C THR A 191 -0.73 -21.59 7.07
N ARG A 192 -0.59 -22.82 6.56
CA ARG A 192 -0.21 -23.06 5.15
C ARG A 192 -1.28 -22.54 4.18
N GLN A 193 -2.55 -22.77 4.46
CA GLN A 193 -3.65 -22.31 3.60
C GLN A 193 -3.78 -20.79 3.62
N ALA A 194 -3.63 -20.17 4.80
CA ALA A 194 -3.64 -18.72 4.93
C ALA A 194 -2.49 -18.07 4.14
N LEU A 195 -1.29 -18.67 4.22
CA LEU A 195 -0.11 -18.20 3.49
C LEU A 195 -0.36 -18.23 1.98
N VAL A 196 -0.88 -19.33 1.44
CA VAL A 196 -1.19 -19.43 -0.01
C VAL A 196 -2.31 -18.46 -0.41
N THR A 197 -3.36 -18.35 0.41
CA THR A 197 -4.50 -17.42 0.18
C THR A 197 -4.04 -15.97 0.03
N VAL A 198 -2.99 -15.58 0.76
CA VAL A 198 -2.49 -14.21 0.78
C VAL A 198 -1.35 -13.99 -0.21
N PHE A 199 -0.32 -14.84 -0.18
CA PHE A 199 0.90 -14.61 -0.96
C PHE A 199 0.75 -14.92 -2.45
N VAL A 200 -0.25 -15.70 -2.89
CA VAL A 200 -0.52 -15.83 -4.33
C VAL A 200 -1.01 -14.49 -4.91
N PRO A 201 -2.09 -13.85 -4.40
CA PRO A 201 -2.48 -12.53 -4.89
C PRO A 201 -1.44 -11.43 -4.66
N VAL A 202 -0.74 -11.44 -3.51
CA VAL A 202 0.32 -10.46 -3.24
C VAL A 202 1.49 -10.66 -4.21
N GLY A 203 1.92 -11.90 -4.44
CA GLY A 203 2.96 -12.25 -5.40
C GLY A 203 2.62 -11.83 -6.83
N LEU A 204 1.36 -12.01 -7.25
CA LEU A 204 0.87 -11.50 -8.54
C LEU A 204 0.93 -9.97 -8.62
N THR A 205 0.56 -9.27 -7.54
CA THR A 205 0.66 -7.80 -7.47
C THR A 205 2.12 -7.34 -7.61
N ILE A 206 3.02 -7.97 -6.86
CA ILE A 206 4.46 -7.68 -6.92
C ILE A 206 4.99 -7.95 -8.33
N GLY A 207 4.67 -9.11 -8.91
CA GLY A 207 5.08 -9.47 -10.26
C GLY A 207 4.64 -8.45 -11.31
N ALA A 208 3.36 -8.03 -11.26
CA ALA A 208 2.83 -7.00 -12.15
C ALA A 208 3.57 -5.66 -11.99
N LYS A 209 3.80 -5.22 -10.74
CA LYS A 209 4.57 -3.99 -10.47
C LYS A 209 5.99 -4.06 -11.00
N THR A 210 6.68 -5.20 -10.85
CA THR A 210 8.03 -5.41 -11.37
C THR A 210 8.05 -5.38 -12.89
N VAL A 211 7.09 -6.03 -13.56
CA VAL A 211 6.98 -5.99 -15.03
C VAL A 211 6.76 -4.55 -15.52
N LEU A 212 5.86 -3.79 -14.87
CA LEU A 212 5.63 -2.39 -15.20
C LEU A 212 6.87 -1.51 -15.00
N LEU A 213 7.63 -1.76 -13.94
CA LEU A 213 8.90 -1.08 -13.69
C LEU A 213 9.92 -1.39 -14.80
N LEU A 214 10.13 -2.66 -15.12
CA LEU A 214 11.06 -3.07 -16.18
C LEU A 214 10.67 -2.46 -17.53
N TRP A 215 9.38 -2.46 -17.85
CA TRP A 215 8.86 -1.79 -19.04
C TRP A 215 9.20 -0.29 -19.06
N LYS A 216 8.99 0.42 -17.94
CA LYS A 216 9.36 1.85 -17.83
C LYS A 216 10.86 2.07 -18.03
N LEU A 217 11.70 1.22 -17.43
CA LEU A 217 13.16 1.33 -17.54
C LEU A 217 13.65 1.09 -18.97
N VAL A 218 13.11 0.08 -19.66
CA VAL A 218 13.41 -0.19 -21.07
C VAL A 218 12.96 0.98 -21.94
N SER A 219 11.73 1.46 -21.75
CA SER A 219 11.19 2.59 -22.49
C SER A 219 12.07 3.84 -22.33
N ALA A 220 12.47 4.17 -21.11
CA ALA A 220 13.32 5.33 -20.83
C ALA A 220 14.67 5.26 -21.57
N ARG A 221 15.31 4.08 -21.64
CA ARG A 221 16.56 3.90 -22.39
C ARG A 221 16.40 4.18 -23.87
N VAL A 222 15.33 3.66 -24.49
CA VAL A 222 15.03 3.87 -25.91
C VAL A 222 14.90 5.36 -26.26
N TYR A 223 14.26 6.17 -25.40
CA TYR A 223 14.10 7.60 -25.65
C TYR A 223 15.36 8.44 -25.41
N THR A 224 16.31 7.95 -24.60
CA THR A 224 17.56 8.68 -24.32
C THR A 224 18.70 8.40 -25.30
N GLY A 225 18.53 7.47 -26.26
CA GLY A 225 19.53 7.18 -27.29
C GLY A 225 20.81 6.51 -26.79
N VAL A 226 20.83 6.03 -25.54
CA VAL A 226 21.95 5.26 -24.98
C VAL A 226 21.77 3.80 -25.35
N LEU A 227 22.24 3.43 -26.55
CA LEU A 227 22.48 2.06 -26.99
C LEU A 227 23.85 1.58 -26.50
#